data_AF-A0AAD7GPD4-F1
#
_entry.id   AF-A0AAD7GPD4-F1
#
_cell.length_a   1.000
_cell.length_b   1.000
_cell.length_c   1.000
_cell.angle_alpha   90.00
_cell.angle_beta   90.00
_cell.angle_gamma   90.00
#
_symmetry.space_group_name_H-M   'P 1'
#
loop_
_entity.id
_entity.type
_entity.pdbx_description
1 polymer ?
#
loop_
_entity_poly.entity_id
_entity_poly.type
_entity_poly.pdbx_seq_one_letter_code
_entity_poly.pdbx_strand_id
1 'polypeptide(L)'
;MSTLQLIWDSKTTYQMWSWNQAYGNIHHTAQLVRRVKKDVYTVRIGLRDMEPTDVVAIKVAHGKEALEEMEREAGFYEHQLKDLQGIVVPKLYGFYTTKVNGTPLGCLLLEYCSGPPVRRERIADVNRKALHAAYALHDAGVLHGDLRAHHFVPMGRDIRIVDFSVAVTHRCVNGLARRAAGHGLHHVCGCPELAALENVYVHDQR
;
A
#
# COMPACT_ATOMS: atom_id res chain seq x y z
N MET A 1 19.67 -9.49 -7.78
CA MET A 1 19.80 -8.82 -6.46
C MET A 1 19.73 -7.34 -6.73
N SER A 2 18.86 -6.64 -6.02
CA SER A 2 18.78 -5.17 -6.09
C SER A 2 19.33 -4.55 -4.80
N THR A 3 19.76 -3.30 -4.89
CA THR A 3 20.28 -2.58 -3.72
C THR A 3 19.66 -1.21 -3.59
N LEU A 4 19.62 -0.71 -2.37
CA LEU A 4 19.16 0.62 -2.03
C LEU A 4 20.22 1.31 -1.18
N GLN A 5 20.70 2.46 -1.64
CA GLN A 5 21.45 3.41 -0.82
C GLN A 5 20.45 4.41 -0.24
N LEU A 6 20.12 4.27 1.04
CA LEU A 6 19.20 5.17 1.74
C LEU A 6 20.00 6.26 2.47
N ILE A 7 19.97 7.47 1.95
CA ILE A 7 20.54 8.67 2.56
C ILE A 7 19.50 9.24 3.53
N TRP A 8 19.72 9.01 4.83
CA TRP A 8 18.77 9.41 5.88
C TRP A 8 18.91 10.88 6.27
N ASP A 9 20.16 11.33 6.41
CA ASP A 9 20.54 12.71 6.66
C ASP A 9 21.98 12.95 6.16
N SER A 10 22.56 14.11 6.46
CA SER A 10 23.92 14.46 6.02
C SER A 10 25.03 13.60 6.63
N LYS A 11 24.74 12.80 7.66
CA LYS A 11 25.70 11.97 8.41
C LYS A 11 25.42 10.48 8.27
N THR A 12 24.19 10.11 7.92
CA THR A 12 23.70 8.75 8.02
C THR A 12 23.26 8.24 6.66
N THR A 13 23.91 7.17 6.20
CA THR A 13 23.55 6.46 4.96
C THR A 13 23.53 4.96 5.24
N TYR A 14 22.47 4.29 4.80
CA TYR A 14 22.32 2.85 4.90
C TYR A 14 22.50 2.20 3.53
N GLN A 15 23.30 1.14 3.48
CA GLN A 15 23.31 0.21 2.34
C GLN A 15 22.36 -0.93 2.68
N MET A 16 21.41 -1.18 1.79
CA MET A 16 20.35 -2.17 1.98
C MET A 16 20.23 -3.04 0.72
N TRP A 17 19.73 -4.25 0.90
CA TRP A 17 19.65 -5.25 -0.15
C TRP A 17 18.25 -5.83 -0.26
N SER A 18 17.85 -6.15 -1.48
CA SER A 18 16.73 -7.04 -1.72
C SER A 18 17.19 -8.25 -2.52
N TRP A 19 16.82 -9.42 -2.00
CA TRP A 19 17.16 -10.71 -2.59
C TRP A 19 16.06 -11.23 -3.52
N ASN A 20 14.92 -10.56 -3.55
CA ASN A 20 13.83 -10.94 -4.43
C ASN A 20 14.20 -10.61 -5.89
N GLN A 21 14.29 -11.67 -6.70
CA GLN A 21 14.68 -11.59 -8.10
C GLN A 21 13.64 -10.87 -8.96
N ALA A 22 12.39 -10.77 -8.50
CA ALA A 22 11.32 -10.06 -9.20
C ALA A 22 11.62 -8.55 -9.36
N TYR A 23 12.46 -7.98 -8.49
CA TYR A 23 12.91 -6.57 -8.58
C TYR A 23 14.06 -6.37 -9.58
N GLY A 24 14.54 -7.42 -10.23
CA GLY A 24 15.65 -7.39 -11.17
C GLY A 24 17.01 -7.07 -10.51
N ASN A 25 17.93 -6.58 -11.32
CA ASN A 25 19.25 -6.09 -10.89
C ASN A 25 19.27 -4.56 -10.92
N ILE A 26 18.31 -3.94 -10.23
CA ILE A 26 18.19 -2.48 -10.15
C ILE A 26 18.87 -1.99 -8.88
N HIS A 27 19.63 -0.90 -9.00
CA HIS A 27 20.30 -0.27 -7.88
C HIS A 27 19.75 1.15 -7.74
N HIS A 28 19.23 1.48 -6.57
CA HIS A 28 18.60 2.76 -6.29
C HIS A 28 19.39 3.57 -5.27
N THR A 29 19.23 4.89 -5.38
CA THR A 29 19.54 5.85 -4.31
C THR A 29 18.22 6.48 -3.87
N ALA A 30 17.98 6.50 -2.56
CA ALA A 30 16.84 7.18 -1.96
C ALA A 30 17.32 8.21 -0.93
N GLN A 31 16.84 9.44 -1.05
CA GLN A 31 17.16 10.54 -0.14
C GLN A 31 15.92 10.93 0.67
N LEU A 32 16.03 10.90 2.00
CA LEU A 32 14.96 11.32 2.90
C LEU A 32 14.55 12.77 2.65
N VAL A 33 13.24 13.01 2.53
CA VAL A 33 12.67 14.35 2.35
C VAL A 33 12.01 14.81 3.64
N ARG A 34 10.98 14.09 4.10
CA ARG A 34 10.26 14.41 5.33
C ARG A 34 9.52 13.20 5.88
N ARG A 35 9.22 13.25 7.18
CA ARG A 35 8.34 12.30 7.87
C ARG A 35 6.87 12.60 7.52
N VAL A 36 6.09 11.54 7.30
CA VAL A 36 4.64 11.58 7.04
C VAL A 36 3.87 11.07 8.26
N LYS A 37 4.28 9.91 8.79
CA LYS A 37 3.76 9.27 10.01
C LYS A 37 4.91 8.70 10.84
N LYS A 38 4.62 7.99 11.94
CA LYS A 38 5.62 7.46 12.88
C LYS A 38 6.78 6.74 12.16
N ASP A 39 6.45 5.83 11.26
CA ASP A 39 7.37 4.93 10.55
C ASP A 39 7.33 5.14 9.03
N VAL A 40 6.57 6.12 8.56
CA VAL A 40 6.41 6.43 7.13
C VAL A 40 7.00 7.78 6.80
N TYR A 41 7.83 7.82 5.78
CA TYR A 41 8.52 9.01 5.28
C TYR A 41 8.31 9.12 3.77
N THR A 42 8.64 10.29 3.23
CA THR A 42 8.82 10.49 1.79
C THR A 42 10.31 10.53 1.49
N VAL A 43 10.71 9.90 0.39
CA VAL A 43 12.06 9.95 -0.14
C VAL A 43 12.02 10.34 -1.61
N ARG A 44 13.07 10.99 -2.10
CA ARG A 44 13.34 11.05 -3.54
C ARG A 44 14.13 9.82 -3.94
N ILE A 45 13.64 9.04 -4.90
CA ILE A 45 14.29 7.87 -5.44
C ILE A 45 14.79 8.13 -6.88
N GLY A 46 15.93 7.53 -7.21
CA GLY A 46 16.47 7.48 -8.56
C GLY A 46 17.30 6.22 -8.76
N LEU A 47 17.76 5.99 -9.99
CA LEU A 47 18.82 5.01 -10.22
C LEU A 47 20.08 5.45 -9.48
N ARG A 48 20.89 4.48 -9.05
CA ARG A 48 22.17 4.74 -8.40
C ARG A 48 23.03 5.63 -9.32
N ASP A 49 23.75 6.56 -8.71
CA ASP A 49 24.61 7.55 -9.38
C ASP A 49 23.87 8.57 -10.27
N MET A 50 22.53 8.58 -10.22
CA MET A 50 21.69 9.61 -10.82
C MET A 50 21.04 10.47 -9.74
N GLU A 51 20.72 11.72 -10.08
CA GLU A 51 19.94 12.62 -9.23
C GLU A 51 18.55 12.02 -8.96
N PRO A 52 18.15 11.74 -7.70
CA PRO A 52 16.84 11.19 -7.38
C PRO A 52 15.71 12.20 -7.67
N THR A 53 14.82 11.89 -8.61
CA THR A 53 13.74 12.81 -9.02
C THR A 53 12.37 12.41 -8.50
N ASP A 54 12.11 11.11 -8.36
CA ASP A 54 10.76 10.61 -8.11
C ASP A 54 10.47 10.57 -6.62
N VAL A 55 9.32 11.09 -6.19
CA VAL A 55 8.92 11.05 -4.77
C VAL A 55 8.13 9.79 -4.49
N VAL A 56 8.62 8.98 -3.56
CA VAL A 56 7.98 7.74 -3.11
C VAL A 56 7.82 7.71 -1.59
N ALA A 57 6.91 6.88 -1.09
CA ALA A 57 6.76 6.60 0.33
C ALA A 57 7.77 5.52 0.74
N ILE A 58 8.38 5.68 1.91
CA ILE A 58 9.19 4.65 2.54
C ILE A 58 8.62 4.37 3.93
N LYS A 59 8.23 3.12 4.19
CA LYS A 59 7.92 2.63 5.55
C LYS A 59 9.17 1.97 6.10
N VAL A 60 9.51 2.21 7.37
CA VAL A 60 10.75 1.72 8.00
C VAL A 60 10.42 0.84 9.21
N ALA A 61 10.97 -0.37 9.24
CA ALA A 61 10.86 -1.31 10.34
C ALA A 61 12.19 -1.45 11.07
N HIS A 62 12.16 -1.37 12.40
CA HIS A 62 13.36 -1.52 13.24
C HIS A 62 13.14 -2.64 14.26
N GLY A 63 14.09 -3.56 14.32
CA GLY A 63 13.97 -4.76 15.15
C GLY A 63 13.29 -5.91 14.42
N LYS A 64 13.39 -7.10 15.04
CA LYS A 64 12.97 -8.36 14.42
C LYS A 64 11.46 -8.43 14.16
N GLU A 65 10.65 -8.14 15.17
CA GLU A 65 9.19 -8.24 15.10
C GLU A 65 8.61 -7.30 14.02
N ALA A 66 8.97 -6.01 14.05
CA ALA A 66 8.53 -5.05 13.05
C ALA A 66 8.98 -5.42 11.62
N LEU A 67 10.16 -6.05 11.49
CA LEU A 67 10.64 -6.50 10.19
C LEU A 67 9.83 -7.68 9.67
N GLU A 68 9.51 -8.65 10.52
CA GLU A 68 8.66 -9.80 10.15
C GLU A 68 7.26 -9.34 9.72
N GLU A 69 6.66 -8.37 10.41
CA GLU A 69 5.39 -7.77 10.00
C GLU A 69 5.47 -7.07 8.64
N MET A 70 6.53 -6.28 8.42
CA MET A 70 6.76 -5.60 7.14
C MET A 70 7.04 -6.58 6.00
N GLU A 71 7.73 -7.69 6.26
CA GLU A 71 7.99 -8.73 5.26
C GLU A 71 6.70 -9.42 4.83
N ARG A 72 5.77 -9.71 5.77
CA ARG A 72 4.43 -10.19 5.41
C ARG A 72 3.68 -9.20 4.54
N GLU A 73 3.69 -7.92 4.90
CA GLU A 73 3.06 -6.85 4.12
C GLU A 73 3.66 -6.78 2.70
N ALA A 74 4.99 -6.80 2.58
CA ALA A 74 5.68 -6.83 1.29
C ALA A 74 5.24 -8.03 0.45
N GLY A 75 5.09 -9.21 1.05
CA GLY A 75 4.61 -10.42 0.38
C GLY A 75 3.23 -10.25 -0.29
N PHE A 76 2.30 -9.50 0.33
CA PHE A 76 1.02 -9.20 -0.31
C PHE A 76 1.19 -8.36 -1.58
N TYR A 77 2.03 -7.32 -1.51
CA TYR A 77 2.33 -6.50 -2.68
C TYR A 77 3.01 -7.31 -3.80
N GLU A 78 3.93 -8.21 -3.45
CA GLU A 78 4.66 -9.05 -4.41
C GLU A 78 3.81 -10.12 -5.08
N HIS A 79 2.70 -10.53 -4.44
CA HIS A 79 1.89 -11.65 -4.88
C HIS A 79 0.44 -11.25 -5.15
N GLN A 80 -0.45 -11.33 -4.15
CA GLN A 80 -1.89 -11.19 -4.32
C GLN A 80 -2.30 -9.82 -4.88
N LEU A 81 -1.57 -8.76 -4.53
CA LEU A 81 -1.88 -7.40 -4.93
C LEU A 81 -1.20 -6.97 -6.23
N LYS A 82 -0.38 -7.83 -6.85
CA LYS A 82 0.46 -7.48 -8.00
C LYS A 82 -0.33 -6.81 -9.12
N ASP A 83 -1.49 -7.37 -9.48
CA ASP A 83 -2.33 -6.86 -10.56
C ASP A 83 -3.19 -5.65 -10.16
N LEU A 84 -3.21 -5.29 -8.87
CA LEU A 84 -3.94 -4.15 -8.32
C LEU A 84 -3.06 -2.91 -8.14
N GLN A 85 -1.74 -3.06 -8.26
CA GLN A 85 -0.77 -1.99 -8.02
C GLN A 85 -0.93 -0.83 -9.01
N GLY A 86 -0.97 0.39 -8.48
CA GLY A 86 -1.20 1.61 -9.24
C GLY A 86 -2.65 1.80 -9.69
N ILE A 87 -3.57 0.90 -9.32
CA ILE A 87 -4.99 0.97 -9.64
C ILE A 87 -5.80 1.21 -8.36
N VAL A 88 -5.78 0.25 -7.44
CA VAL A 88 -6.50 0.33 -6.16
C VAL A 88 -5.57 0.19 -4.95
N VAL A 89 -4.31 -0.19 -5.14
CA VAL A 89 -3.27 -0.17 -4.09
C VAL A 89 -2.01 0.53 -4.63
N PRO A 90 -1.11 1.03 -3.75
CA PRO A 90 0.15 1.63 -4.16
C PRO A 90 1.01 0.70 -5.03
N LYS A 91 1.80 1.27 -5.94
CA LYS A 91 2.89 0.53 -6.60
C LYS A 91 4.00 0.20 -5.60
N LEU A 92 4.55 -1.00 -5.69
CA LEU A 92 5.71 -1.47 -4.96
C LEU A 92 6.98 -1.20 -5.75
N TYR A 93 7.92 -0.49 -5.15
CA TYR A 93 9.28 -0.29 -5.70
C TYR A 93 10.29 -1.24 -5.07
N GLY A 94 9.98 -1.81 -3.92
CA GLY A 94 10.70 -2.95 -3.36
C GLY A 94 10.74 -2.97 -1.84
N PHE A 95 11.16 -4.11 -1.33
CA PHE A 95 11.43 -4.35 0.09
C PHE A 95 12.92 -4.63 0.28
N TYR A 96 13.58 -3.83 1.12
CA TYR A 96 15.03 -3.88 1.32
C TYR A 96 15.36 -4.02 2.80
N THR A 97 16.41 -4.77 3.11
CA THR A 97 16.83 -5.02 4.50
C THR A 97 18.32 -4.80 4.69
N THR A 98 18.72 -4.53 5.93
CA THR A 98 20.11 -4.43 6.40
C THR A 98 20.20 -4.74 7.90
N LYS A 99 21.41 -4.73 8.45
CA LYS A 99 21.65 -4.81 9.91
C LYS A 99 22.46 -3.60 10.35
N VAL A 100 21.99 -2.90 11.37
CA VAL A 100 22.67 -1.76 11.99
C VAL A 100 23.02 -2.15 13.42
N ASN A 101 24.31 -2.25 13.74
CA ASN A 101 24.80 -2.68 15.06
C ASN A 101 24.16 -4.00 15.54
N GLY A 102 23.99 -4.95 14.62
CA GLY A 102 23.34 -6.25 14.89
C GLY A 102 21.82 -6.23 14.90
N THR A 103 21.18 -5.05 14.91
CA THR A 103 19.71 -4.92 14.87
C THR A 103 19.20 -4.91 13.44
N PRO A 104 18.19 -5.73 13.08
CA PRO A 104 17.58 -5.69 11.76
C PRO A 104 16.89 -4.35 11.48
N LEU A 105 17.08 -3.84 10.27
CA LEU A 105 16.40 -2.67 9.72
C LEU A 105 15.84 -3.05 8.35
N GLY A 106 14.55 -2.79 8.13
CA GLY A 106 13.89 -2.99 6.84
C GLY A 106 13.22 -1.72 6.35
N CYS A 107 13.01 -1.66 5.04
CA CYS A 107 12.17 -0.64 4.45
C CYS A 107 11.36 -1.16 3.27
N LEU A 108 10.14 -0.66 3.17
CA LEU A 108 9.19 -0.93 2.09
C LEU A 108 8.96 0.36 1.32
N LEU A 109 9.31 0.37 0.03
CA LEU A 109 9.14 1.52 -0.85
C LEU A 109 7.88 1.37 -1.68
N LEU A 110 6.98 2.35 -1.56
CA LEU A 110 5.66 2.36 -2.18
C LEU A 110 5.38 3.68 -2.91
N GLU A 111 4.44 3.67 -3.86
CA GLU A 111 3.86 4.88 -4.46
C GLU A 111 3.45 5.87 -3.37
N TYR A 112 3.96 7.10 -3.44
CA TYR A 112 3.53 8.14 -2.51
C TYR A 112 2.14 8.63 -2.91
N CYS A 113 1.14 8.18 -2.15
CA CYS A 113 -0.25 8.57 -2.34
C CYS A 113 -0.48 9.87 -1.57
N SER A 114 -0.61 11.00 -2.27
CA SER A 114 -0.84 12.30 -1.63
C SER A 114 -1.58 13.30 -2.52
N GLY A 115 -2.58 12.83 -3.27
CA GLY A 115 -3.42 13.74 -4.03
C GLY A 115 -4.34 14.53 -3.09
N PRO A 116 -4.47 15.86 -3.21
CA PRO A 116 -5.67 16.50 -2.68
C PRO A 116 -6.87 15.84 -3.37
N PRO A 117 -7.97 15.54 -2.65
CA PRO A 117 -9.18 15.08 -3.31
C PRO A 117 -9.56 16.09 -4.39
N VAL A 118 -10.10 15.60 -5.51
CA VAL A 118 -10.52 16.48 -6.60
C VAL A 118 -11.53 17.47 -6.03
N ARG A 119 -11.19 18.77 -6.09
CA ARG A 119 -12.09 19.83 -5.64
C ARG A 119 -13.44 19.64 -6.34
N ARG A 120 -14.51 19.51 -5.55
CA ARG A 120 -15.92 19.33 -5.97
C ARG A 120 -16.36 17.91 -6.34
N GLU A 121 -15.58 16.88 -5.99
CA GLU A 121 -16.11 15.51 -6.09
C GLU A 121 -17.22 15.28 -5.05
N ARG A 122 -18.33 14.64 -5.46
CA ARG A 122 -19.43 14.31 -4.56
C ARG A 122 -19.00 13.19 -3.62
N ILE A 123 -19.38 13.28 -2.34
CA ILE A 123 -19.10 12.25 -1.32
C ILE A 123 -19.56 10.86 -1.80
N ALA A 124 -20.75 10.78 -2.42
CA ALA A 124 -21.26 9.53 -2.98
C ALA A 124 -20.34 8.89 -4.04
N ASP A 125 -19.63 9.69 -4.85
CA ASP A 125 -18.67 9.18 -5.83
C ASP A 125 -17.40 8.67 -5.16
N VAL A 126 -16.90 9.36 -4.12
CA VAL A 126 -15.76 8.93 -3.31
C VAL A 126 -16.09 7.61 -2.60
N ASN A 127 -17.26 7.52 -1.96
CA ASN A 127 -17.76 6.31 -1.29
C ASN A 127 -17.87 5.14 -2.27
N ARG A 128 -18.40 5.38 -3.47
CA ARG A 128 -18.47 4.35 -4.53
C ARG A 128 -17.07 3.84 -4.90
N LYS A 129 -16.09 4.74 -5.08
CA LYS A 129 -14.71 4.35 -5.38
C LYS A 129 -14.06 3.55 -4.26
N ALA A 130 -14.25 3.95 -3.01
CA ALA A 130 -13.75 3.23 -1.84
C ALA A 130 -14.32 1.80 -1.80
N LEU A 131 -15.63 1.64 -2.01
CA LEU A 131 -16.27 0.33 -2.09
C LEU A 131 -15.74 -0.50 -3.26
N HIS A 132 -15.60 0.08 -4.46
CA HIS A 132 -15.04 -0.62 -5.61
C HIS A 132 -13.60 -1.10 -5.36
N ALA A 133 -12.77 -0.28 -4.72
CA ALA A 133 -11.41 -0.66 -4.34
C ALA A 133 -11.41 -1.82 -3.33
N ALA A 134 -12.32 -1.79 -2.35
CA ALA A 134 -12.49 -2.88 -1.40
C ALA A 134 -12.91 -4.18 -2.08
N TYR A 135 -13.91 -4.17 -2.98
CA TYR A 135 -14.26 -5.39 -3.71
C TYR A 135 -13.10 -5.94 -4.55
N ALA A 136 -12.34 -5.08 -5.24
CA ALA A 136 -11.19 -5.51 -6.01
C ALA A 136 -10.13 -6.21 -5.13
N LEU A 137 -9.91 -5.70 -3.91
CA LEU A 137 -9.02 -6.31 -2.94
C LEU A 137 -9.50 -7.71 -2.52
N HIS A 138 -10.80 -7.85 -2.23
CA HIS A 138 -11.39 -9.12 -1.83
C HIS A 138 -11.43 -10.14 -2.98
N ASP A 139 -11.65 -9.69 -4.21
CA ASP A 139 -11.56 -10.51 -5.43
C ASP A 139 -10.15 -11.05 -5.66
N ALA A 140 -9.12 -10.27 -5.28
CA ALA A 140 -7.73 -10.72 -5.26
C ALA A 140 -7.40 -11.68 -4.10
N GLY A 141 -8.39 -12.03 -3.28
CA GLY A 141 -8.25 -12.97 -2.19
C GLY A 141 -7.52 -12.38 -0.97
N VAL A 142 -7.68 -11.08 -0.73
CA VAL A 142 -7.07 -10.39 0.41
C VAL A 142 -8.17 -9.80 1.30
N LEU A 143 -8.05 -10.05 2.60
CA LEU A 143 -8.78 -9.34 3.65
C LEU A 143 -7.78 -8.36 4.28
N HIS A 144 -8.12 -7.08 4.32
CA HIS A 144 -7.22 -6.07 4.88
C HIS A 144 -7.12 -6.19 6.39
N GLY A 145 -8.23 -6.50 7.07
CA GLY A 145 -8.29 -6.80 8.52
C GLY A 145 -8.52 -5.58 9.42
N ASP A 146 -8.37 -4.36 8.89
CA ASP A 146 -8.68 -3.11 9.60
C ASP A 146 -9.03 -1.97 8.62
N LEU A 147 -9.79 -2.26 7.56
CA LEU A 147 -10.07 -1.28 6.52
C LEU A 147 -10.97 -0.14 7.02
N ARG A 148 -10.40 1.05 7.19
CA ARG A 148 -11.04 2.27 7.73
C ARG A 148 -10.86 3.44 6.77
N ALA A 149 -11.61 4.53 6.99
CA ALA A 149 -11.56 5.73 6.14
C ALA A 149 -10.13 6.25 5.86
N HIS A 150 -9.23 6.23 6.84
CA HIS A 150 -7.86 6.73 6.68
C HIS A 150 -6.92 5.79 5.89
N HIS A 151 -7.34 4.56 5.60
CA HIS A 151 -6.64 3.64 4.71
C HIS A 151 -6.99 3.89 3.24
N PHE A 152 -8.04 4.68 2.95
CA PHE A 152 -8.37 5.13 1.60
C PHE A 152 -7.70 6.47 1.32
N VAL A 153 -6.59 6.44 0.59
CA VAL A 153 -5.80 7.64 0.28
C VAL A 153 -6.09 8.12 -1.14
N PRO A 154 -6.46 9.39 -1.37
CA PRO A 154 -6.70 9.91 -2.71
C PRO A 154 -5.41 9.95 -3.56
N MET A 155 -5.55 9.59 -4.83
CA MET A 155 -4.50 9.64 -5.84
C MET A 155 -5.06 10.18 -7.16
N GLY A 156 -4.98 11.49 -7.35
CA GLY A 156 -5.62 12.16 -8.49
C GLY A 156 -7.13 12.00 -8.44
N ARG A 157 -7.71 11.32 -9.44
CA ARG A 157 -9.15 11.00 -9.50
C ARG A 157 -9.46 9.65 -8.85
N ASP A 158 -8.48 8.89 -8.42
CA ASP A 158 -8.67 7.53 -7.89
C ASP A 158 -8.35 7.48 -6.39
N ILE A 159 -8.53 6.30 -5.81
CA ILE A 159 -8.22 6.00 -4.41
C ILE A 159 -7.25 4.82 -4.37
N ARG A 160 -6.36 4.84 -3.39
CA ARG A 160 -5.45 3.74 -3.06
C ARG A 160 -5.77 3.26 -1.65
N ILE A 161 -5.90 1.95 -1.48
CA ILE A 161 -5.94 1.29 -0.18
C ILE A 161 -4.50 1.07 0.27
N VAL A 162 -4.16 1.51 1.48
CA VAL A 162 -2.80 1.44 2.04
C VAL A 162 -2.80 0.73 3.39
N ASP A 163 -1.60 0.28 3.81
CA ASP A 163 -1.32 -0.37 5.10
C ASP A 163 -1.86 -1.80 5.23
N PHE A 164 -1.14 -2.76 4.68
CA PHE A 164 -1.51 -4.19 4.71
C PHE A 164 -0.79 -4.95 5.84
N SER A 165 -0.38 -4.25 6.90
CA SER A 165 0.38 -4.83 8.02
C SER A 165 -0.34 -5.97 8.76
N VAL A 166 -1.67 -5.93 8.78
CA VAL A 166 -2.55 -6.95 9.40
C VAL A 166 -3.36 -7.75 8.38
N ALA A 167 -3.04 -7.62 7.08
CA ALA A 167 -3.76 -8.30 6.03
C ALA A 167 -3.56 -9.82 6.09
N VAL A 168 -4.57 -10.55 5.64
CA VAL A 168 -4.55 -12.01 5.55
C VAL A 168 -5.09 -12.48 4.20
N THR A 169 -4.62 -13.64 3.75
CA THR A 169 -5.23 -14.30 2.59
C THR A 169 -6.65 -14.72 2.95
N HIS A 170 -7.58 -14.50 2.05
CA HIS A 170 -9.01 -14.64 2.27
C HIS A 170 -9.69 -15.18 1.02
N ARG A 171 -10.71 -16.01 1.19
CA ARG A 171 -11.63 -16.37 0.10
C ARG A 171 -12.96 -15.67 0.36
N CYS A 172 -13.28 -14.66 -0.45
CA CYS A 172 -14.54 -13.97 -0.33
C CYS A 172 -15.64 -14.78 -1.02
N VAL A 173 -16.60 -15.30 -0.25
CA VAL A 173 -17.70 -16.13 -0.77
C VAL A 173 -18.65 -15.34 -1.69
N ASN A 174 -18.63 -13.99 -1.61
CA ASN A 174 -19.56 -13.12 -2.35
C ASN A 174 -18.88 -12.11 -3.30
N GLY A 175 -17.57 -12.17 -3.54
CA GLY A 175 -16.85 -11.22 -4.41
C GLY A 175 -17.36 -11.20 -5.86
N LEU A 176 -17.86 -12.34 -6.35
CA LEU A 176 -18.33 -12.51 -7.73
C LEU A 176 -19.74 -11.95 -8.01
N ALA A 177 -20.55 -11.61 -7.00
CA ALA A 177 -21.99 -11.40 -7.20
C ALA A 177 -22.38 -10.02 -7.78
N ARG A 178 -21.48 -9.02 -7.79
CA ARG A 178 -21.84 -7.66 -8.21
C ARG A 178 -21.61 -7.34 -9.69
N ARG A 179 -20.88 -8.21 -10.42
CA ARG A 179 -20.64 -8.01 -11.87
C ARG A 179 -21.83 -8.41 -12.75
N ALA A 180 -22.83 -9.13 -12.22
CA ALA A 180 -23.91 -9.72 -13.02
C ALA A 180 -25.32 -9.12 -12.83
N ALA A 181 -25.60 -8.34 -11.79
CA ALA A 181 -26.97 -7.91 -11.49
C ALA A 181 -27.10 -6.38 -11.44
N GLY A 182 -27.33 -5.76 -12.60
CA GLY A 182 -28.08 -4.52 -12.67
C GLY A 182 -29.51 -4.83 -12.25
N HIS A 183 -29.83 -4.74 -10.96
CA HIS A 183 -31.14 -4.54 -10.33
C HIS A 183 -31.12 -5.10 -8.90
N GLY A 184 -31.09 -4.20 -7.92
CA GLY A 184 -31.99 -4.26 -6.75
C GLY A 184 -31.97 -5.48 -5.81
N LEU A 185 -30.88 -6.23 -5.64
CA LEU A 185 -30.79 -7.25 -4.59
C LEU A 185 -29.66 -6.94 -3.61
N HIS A 186 -30.06 -6.47 -2.42
CA HIS A 186 -29.22 -6.42 -1.22
C HIS A 186 -28.87 -7.85 -0.81
N HIS A 187 -27.75 -8.38 -1.32
CA HIS A 187 -27.15 -9.58 -0.76
C HIS A 187 -26.10 -9.16 0.26
N VAL A 188 -26.37 -9.49 1.53
CA VAL A 188 -25.47 -9.31 2.66
C VAL A 188 -24.16 -10.02 2.35
N CYS A 189 -23.06 -9.27 2.27
CA CYS A 189 -21.73 -9.85 2.18
C CYS A 189 -21.47 -10.68 3.45
N GLY A 190 -21.14 -11.97 3.32
CA GLY A 190 -20.73 -12.80 4.46
C GLY A 190 -19.37 -12.41 5.05
N CYS A 191 -18.64 -11.50 4.39
CA CYS A 191 -17.37 -10.97 4.90
C CYS A 191 -17.63 -9.77 5.84
N PRO A 192 -17.18 -9.84 7.10
CA PRO A 192 -17.40 -8.75 8.07
C PRO A 192 -16.82 -7.41 7.63
N GLU A 193 -15.66 -7.40 6.96
CA GLU A 193 -15.00 -6.17 6.50
C GLU A 193 -15.83 -5.45 5.44
N LEU A 194 -16.28 -6.15 4.41
CA LEU A 194 -17.14 -5.56 3.37
C LEU A 194 -18.51 -5.15 3.92
N ALA A 195 -19.12 -5.97 4.78
CA ALA A 195 -20.40 -5.63 5.40
C ALA A 195 -20.30 -4.35 6.26
N ALA A 196 -19.19 -4.18 7.01
CA ALA A 196 -18.93 -2.96 7.76
C ALA A 196 -18.78 -1.74 6.84
N LEU A 197 -18.03 -1.88 5.74
CA LEU A 197 -17.84 -0.81 4.77
C LEU A 197 -19.13 -0.42 4.04
N GLU A 198 -19.96 -1.39 3.65
CA GLU A 198 -21.26 -1.14 3.03
C GLU A 198 -22.18 -0.36 3.97
N ASN A 199 -22.21 -0.74 5.25
CA ASN A 199 -22.99 -0.02 6.25
C ASN A 199 -22.56 1.45 6.37
N VAL A 200 -21.25 1.72 6.37
CA VAL A 200 -20.71 3.09 6.43
C VAL A 200 -21.00 3.86 5.14
N TYR A 201 -20.66 3.32 3.97
CA TYR A 201 -20.61 4.10 2.73
C TYR A 201 -21.90 4.10 1.90
N VAL A 202 -22.81 3.16 2.13
CA VAL A 202 -24.12 3.11 1.45
C VAL A 202 -25.16 3.96 2.19
N HIS A 203 -25.10 4.02 3.53
CA HIS A 203 -26.09 4.75 4.33
C HIS A 203 -25.78 6.24 4.48
N ASP A 204 -24.52 6.65 4.26
CA ASP A 204 -24.06 8.04 4.29
C ASP A 204 -24.39 8.81 2.97
N GLN A 205 -25.35 8.29 2.19
CA GLN A 205 -25.87 8.92 0.96
C GLN A 205 -27.13 9.77 1.20
N ARG A 206 -27.51 10.04 2.46
CA ARG A 206 -28.67 10.87 2.82
C ARG A 206 -28.25 12.26 3.28
#